data_AF-A0A2I0NCH0-F1
#
_entry.id   AF-A0A2I0NCH0-F1
#
_cell.length_a   1.000
_cell.length_b   1.000
_cell.length_c   1.000
_cell.angle_alpha   90.00
_cell.angle_beta   90.00
_cell.angle_gamma   90.00
#
_symmetry.space_group_name_H-M   'P 1'
#
loop_
_entity.id
_entity.type
_entity.pdbx_description
1 polymer ?
#
loop_
_entity_poly.entity_id
_entity_poly.type
_entity_poly.pdbx_seq_one_letter_code
_entity_poly.pdbx_strand_id
1 'polypeptide(L)'
;MNNLSSVEKIITLILKEITSLFHFDIALIFLLDKDFLRYSGMYAKQSAEGQRSEAAISDFFDEIGGYLLDRKDGATVVTFLTGNQYYFNDLKDVRELPMAAKDQEGIARMENPRSLLLTPIVKNNESFGVLQLWKLGECADLTQAQLDMLFSLCRFVGSAISNAQLYSVVEEQKDTLMNIKNELESLNEITKQISMSLDFQSVIDKVIVFLMEKYFFQGCLFVLFSPSDGKYYLEKVYGEADFIEQFQPFQNQAVREENQYILQTVIQGKLGYFKPDAHERYSDPLDRAFFILNIDSLLTVPINVDNKVIGAFTLTQNEQRALSSQDLESIDRFVVQVASAIKNSMLYNEMDKANQELGTALKEKTAAEKNLKRTLYELEKINNFNIKLNESFDFDDIIQSIIYELRTQYGFESYLIHMVDEEKEQVHWNYAYDLNNLMSKKIAEYLEQKHSLKKNYTFVERAVNTKSIVYEPDSSYIQCSSRESEWLKLFNVRSLLLIPFGTLEKTFGIFIFINHREPTFL
;
A
#
# COMPACT_ATOMS: atom_id res chain seq x y z
N MET A 1 -5.42 6.83 -50.27
CA MET A 1 -4.74 5.53 -50.47
C MET A 1 -5.49 4.52 -49.63
N ASN A 2 -6.42 3.77 -50.23
CA ASN A 2 -7.18 2.75 -49.51
C ASN A 2 -6.25 1.59 -49.17
N ASN A 3 -6.04 1.34 -47.87
CA ASN A 3 -5.38 0.14 -47.39
C ASN A 3 -6.33 -1.04 -47.56
N LEU A 4 -6.38 -1.60 -48.78
CA LEU A 4 -7.06 -2.86 -49.04
C LEU A 4 -6.45 -3.95 -48.14
N SER A 5 -7.30 -4.72 -47.48
CA SER A 5 -6.90 -5.90 -46.71
C SER A 5 -6.17 -6.91 -47.60
N SER A 6 -5.41 -7.85 -47.00
CA SER A 6 -4.77 -8.94 -47.75
C SER A 6 -5.80 -9.75 -48.56
N VAL A 7 -7.01 -9.94 -48.02
CA VAL A 7 -8.11 -10.66 -48.65
C VAL A 7 -8.67 -9.90 -49.85
N GLU A 8 -8.92 -8.59 -49.73
CA GLU A 8 -9.44 -7.79 -50.85
C GLU A 8 -8.45 -7.72 -52.01
N LYS A 9 -7.15 -7.59 -51.73
CA LYS A 9 -6.10 -7.63 -52.77
C LYS A 9 -6.09 -8.96 -53.52
N ILE A 10 -6.27 -10.07 -52.81
CA ILE A 10 -6.36 -11.41 -53.41
C ILE A 10 -7.60 -11.53 -54.29
N ILE A 11 -8.76 -11.07 -53.80
CA ILE A 11 -10.01 -11.05 -54.56
C ILE A 11 -9.84 -10.25 -55.86
N THR A 12 -9.36 -9.01 -55.78
CA THR A 12 -9.17 -8.16 -56.97
C THR A 12 -8.21 -8.79 -57.97
N LEU A 13 -7.12 -9.40 -57.50
CA LEU A 13 -6.16 -10.08 -58.37
C LEU A 13 -6.80 -11.28 -59.09
N ILE A 14 -7.53 -12.12 -58.35
CA ILE A 14 -8.23 -13.30 -58.90
C ILE A 14 -9.26 -12.88 -59.94
N LEU A 15 -10.09 -11.89 -59.62
CA LEU A 15 -11.12 -11.38 -60.53
C LEU A 15 -10.49 -10.85 -61.82
N LYS A 16 -9.42 -10.06 -61.72
CA LYS A 16 -8.68 -9.54 -62.87
C LYS A 16 -8.11 -10.65 -63.74
N GLU A 17 -7.41 -11.62 -63.15
CA GLU A 17 -6.77 -12.70 -63.89
C GLU A 17 -7.81 -13.60 -64.58
N ILE A 18 -8.87 -14.03 -63.87
CA ILE A 18 -9.91 -14.87 -64.48
C ILE A 18 -10.62 -14.14 -65.62
N THR A 19 -10.96 -12.86 -65.43
CA THR A 19 -11.60 -12.05 -66.47
C THR A 19 -10.72 -11.97 -67.72
N SER A 20 -9.42 -11.74 -67.52
CA SER A 20 -8.43 -11.65 -68.61
C SER A 20 -8.22 -12.99 -69.31
N LEU A 21 -8.01 -14.08 -68.57
CA LEU A 21 -7.73 -15.42 -69.10
C LEU A 21 -8.87 -15.97 -69.96
N PHE A 22 -10.12 -15.71 -69.57
CA PHE A 22 -11.30 -16.23 -70.26
C PHE A 22 -12.03 -15.17 -71.10
N HIS A 23 -11.40 -14.00 -71.30
CA HIS A 23 -11.88 -12.93 -72.18
C HIS A 23 -13.28 -12.40 -71.84
N PHE A 24 -13.67 -12.46 -70.56
CA PHE A 24 -14.84 -11.75 -70.07
C PHE A 24 -14.54 -10.26 -69.90
N ASP A 25 -15.59 -9.45 -69.69
CA ASP A 25 -15.46 -8.01 -69.55
C ASP A 25 -15.65 -7.57 -68.09
N ILE A 26 -16.48 -8.30 -67.33
CA ILE A 26 -16.75 -8.00 -65.91
C ILE A 26 -16.78 -9.30 -65.12
N ALA A 27 -16.24 -9.26 -63.91
CA ALA A 27 -16.36 -10.32 -62.92
C ALA A 27 -16.83 -9.79 -61.57
N LEU A 28 -17.72 -10.53 -60.93
CA LEU A 28 -18.20 -10.23 -59.57
C LEU A 28 -18.00 -11.47 -58.71
N ILE A 29 -17.66 -11.26 -57.45
CA ILE A 29 -17.55 -12.34 -56.47
C ILE A 29 -18.50 -12.09 -55.29
N PHE A 30 -19.16 -13.15 -54.89
CA PHE A 30 -20.02 -13.18 -53.72
C PHE A 30 -19.53 -14.29 -52.80
N LEU A 31 -19.36 -14.00 -51.51
CA LEU A 31 -18.87 -14.95 -50.53
C LEU A 31 -19.93 -15.14 -49.44
N LEU A 32 -19.98 -16.36 -48.90
CA LEU A 32 -20.87 -16.67 -47.80
C LEU A 32 -20.45 -15.90 -46.54
N ASP A 33 -21.38 -15.16 -45.96
CA ASP A 33 -21.27 -14.53 -44.65
C ASP A 33 -22.48 -14.96 -43.82
N LYS A 34 -22.28 -15.99 -42.98
CA LYS A 34 -23.35 -16.68 -42.23
C LYS A 34 -24.44 -17.20 -43.17
N ASP A 35 -25.64 -16.62 -43.15
CA ASP A 35 -26.80 -17.02 -43.95
C ASP A 35 -27.09 -16.03 -45.11
N PHE A 36 -26.08 -15.28 -45.53
CA PHE A 36 -26.18 -14.28 -46.59
C PHE A 36 -25.01 -14.39 -47.57
N LEU A 37 -25.29 -14.32 -48.86
CA LEU A 37 -24.27 -14.33 -49.91
C LEU A 37 -23.88 -12.88 -50.23
N ARG A 38 -22.83 -12.41 -49.57
CA ARG A 38 -22.39 -11.01 -49.56
C ARG A 38 -21.58 -10.66 -50.80
N TYR A 39 -21.93 -9.55 -51.44
CA TYR A 39 -21.08 -8.93 -52.45
C TYR A 39 -19.70 -8.61 -51.85
N SER A 40 -18.65 -9.17 -52.44
CA SER A 40 -17.29 -9.12 -51.88
C SER A 40 -16.27 -8.46 -52.80
N GLY A 41 -16.68 -8.09 -54.01
CA GLY A 41 -15.86 -7.30 -54.93
C GLY A 41 -16.20 -7.53 -56.40
N MET A 42 -15.66 -6.67 -57.24
CA MET A 42 -15.75 -6.78 -58.68
C MET A 42 -14.46 -6.38 -59.39
N TYR A 43 -14.38 -6.72 -60.67
CA TYR A 43 -13.40 -6.20 -61.62
C TYR A 43 -14.10 -5.97 -62.94
N ALA A 44 -13.88 -4.80 -63.54
CA ALA A 44 -14.28 -4.52 -64.91
C ALA A 44 -13.07 -4.17 -65.78
N LYS A 45 -13.12 -4.61 -67.04
CA LYS A 45 -12.13 -4.24 -68.05
C LYS A 45 -12.21 -2.74 -68.35
N GLN A 46 -11.08 -2.10 -68.65
CA GLN A 46 -11.01 -0.67 -68.98
C GLN A 46 -11.55 -0.36 -70.40
N SER A 47 -12.82 -0.67 -70.64
CA SER A 47 -13.60 -0.19 -71.78
C SER A 47 -14.66 0.80 -71.29
N ALA A 48 -15.18 1.65 -72.17
CA ALA A 48 -16.25 2.58 -71.82
C ALA A 48 -17.51 1.85 -71.31
N GLU A 49 -17.81 0.68 -71.89
CA GLU A 49 -18.93 -0.18 -71.49
C GLU A 49 -18.70 -0.85 -70.13
N GLY A 50 -17.47 -1.33 -69.90
CA GLY A 50 -17.06 -1.92 -68.63
C GLY A 50 -17.14 -0.93 -67.48
N GLN A 51 -16.64 0.29 -67.67
CA GLN A 51 -16.65 1.34 -66.64
C GLN A 51 -18.05 1.82 -66.27
N ARG A 52 -18.94 2.00 -67.25
CA ARG A 52 -20.34 2.39 -66.98
C ARG A 52 -21.09 1.29 -66.25
N SER A 53 -20.90 0.04 -66.66
CA SER A 53 -21.46 -1.12 -65.98
C SER A 53 -20.89 -1.28 -64.57
N GLU A 54 -19.59 -1.03 -64.37
CA GLU A 54 -18.93 -1.05 -63.06
C GLU A 54 -19.58 -0.07 -62.08
N ALA A 55 -19.76 1.19 -62.48
CA ALA A 55 -20.42 2.19 -61.65
C ALA A 55 -21.86 1.78 -61.30
N ALA A 56 -22.65 1.38 -62.29
CA ALA A 56 -24.06 1.02 -62.09
C ALA A 56 -24.27 -0.21 -61.18
N ILE A 57 -23.34 -1.17 -61.26
CA ILE A 57 -23.36 -2.41 -60.47
C ILE A 57 -22.82 -2.19 -59.06
N SER A 58 -21.77 -1.38 -58.90
CA SER A 58 -21.29 -1.00 -57.57
C SER A 58 -22.39 -0.29 -56.80
N ASP A 59 -23.04 0.72 -57.39
CA ASP A 59 -24.14 1.45 -56.76
C ASP A 59 -25.28 0.51 -56.34
N PHE A 60 -25.60 -0.49 -57.16
CA PHE A 60 -26.64 -1.47 -56.86
C PHE A 60 -26.29 -2.35 -55.66
N PHE A 61 -25.09 -2.94 -55.64
CA PHE A 61 -24.69 -3.83 -54.55
C PHE A 61 -24.27 -3.09 -53.28
N ASP A 62 -23.94 -1.80 -53.36
CA ASP A 62 -23.81 -0.94 -52.19
C ASP A 62 -25.17 -0.72 -51.50
N GLU A 63 -26.27 -0.70 -52.25
CA GLU A 63 -27.64 -0.59 -51.70
C GLU A 63 -28.16 -1.94 -51.14
N ILE A 64 -28.02 -3.03 -51.90
CA ILE A 64 -28.64 -4.32 -51.54
C ILE A 64 -27.72 -5.29 -50.80
N GLY A 65 -26.40 -5.05 -50.80
CA GLY A 65 -25.36 -5.86 -50.14
C GLY A 65 -25.10 -7.26 -50.71
N GLY A 66 -26.05 -7.87 -51.41
CA GLY A 66 -25.93 -9.24 -51.93
C GLY A 66 -27.26 -10.01 -52.00
N TYR A 67 -27.22 -11.31 -51.70
CA TYR A 67 -28.35 -12.23 -51.83
C TYR A 67 -28.65 -12.98 -50.53
N LEU A 68 -29.93 -13.09 -50.20
CA LEU A 68 -30.45 -14.02 -49.18
C LEU A 68 -30.33 -15.45 -49.70
N LEU A 69 -30.12 -16.42 -48.80
CA LEU A 69 -30.07 -17.84 -49.14
C LEU A 69 -31.46 -18.45 -49.43
N ASP A 70 -32.24 -17.80 -50.30
CA ASP A 70 -33.52 -18.26 -50.82
C ASP A 70 -33.42 -18.43 -52.34
N ARG A 71 -33.82 -19.58 -52.89
CA ARG A 71 -33.83 -19.85 -54.34
C ARG A 71 -34.60 -18.81 -55.15
N LYS A 72 -35.53 -18.08 -54.54
CA LYS A 72 -36.30 -17.00 -55.19
C LYS A 72 -35.52 -15.70 -55.35
N ASP A 73 -34.38 -15.55 -54.67
CA ASP A 73 -33.62 -14.29 -54.65
C ASP A 73 -32.65 -14.14 -55.84
N GLY A 74 -32.45 -15.20 -56.64
CA GLY A 74 -31.82 -15.10 -57.95
C GLY A 74 -30.99 -16.31 -58.39
N ALA A 75 -30.49 -16.27 -59.63
CA ALA A 75 -29.68 -17.34 -60.21
C ALA A 75 -28.34 -17.52 -59.46
N THR A 76 -27.80 -16.44 -58.88
CA THR A 76 -26.59 -16.46 -58.05
C THR A 76 -26.74 -17.37 -56.84
N VAL A 77 -27.81 -17.21 -56.08
CA VAL A 77 -28.06 -18.07 -54.90
C VAL A 77 -28.45 -19.49 -55.31
N VAL A 78 -29.14 -19.68 -56.44
CA VAL A 78 -29.37 -21.03 -56.98
C VAL A 78 -28.04 -21.72 -57.28
N THR A 79 -27.09 -21.03 -57.91
CA THR A 79 -25.72 -21.52 -58.16
C THR A 79 -25.03 -21.92 -56.87
N PHE A 80 -25.11 -21.08 -55.85
CA PHE A 80 -24.57 -21.37 -54.53
C PHE A 80 -25.18 -22.64 -53.92
N LEU A 81 -26.51 -22.70 -53.84
CA LEU A 81 -27.26 -23.77 -53.16
C LEU A 81 -27.17 -25.13 -53.87
N THR A 82 -27.06 -25.14 -55.20
CA THR A 82 -26.95 -26.39 -55.97
C THR A 82 -25.51 -26.86 -56.13
N GLY A 83 -24.53 -25.95 -56.02
CA GLY A 83 -23.13 -26.26 -56.31
C GLY A 83 -22.86 -26.55 -57.79
N ASN A 84 -23.80 -26.21 -58.68
CA ASN A 84 -23.68 -26.40 -60.11
C ASN A 84 -23.26 -25.10 -60.80
N GLN A 85 -22.47 -25.24 -61.87
CA GLN A 85 -22.15 -24.14 -62.77
C GLN A 85 -23.29 -23.96 -63.79
N TYR A 86 -23.67 -22.70 -64.05
CA TYR A 86 -24.68 -22.33 -65.04
C TYR A 86 -24.10 -21.34 -66.04
N TYR A 87 -24.19 -21.67 -67.32
CA TYR A 87 -23.69 -20.84 -68.40
C TYR A 87 -24.83 -20.44 -69.35
N PHE A 88 -25.00 -19.15 -69.53
CA PHE A 88 -25.93 -18.55 -70.47
C PHE A 88 -25.13 -17.97 -71.63
N ASN A 89 -25.19 -18.64 -72.78
CA ASN A 89 -24.43 -18.26 -73.97
C ASN A 89 -24.91 -16.93 -74.57
N ASP A 90 -26.23 -16.75 -74.74
CA ASP A 90 -26.83 -15.46 -75.10
C ASP A 90 -27.98 -15.13 -74.13
N LEU A 91 -27.82 -14.06 -73.36
CA LEU A 91 -28.82 -13.58 -72.41
C LEU A 91 -30.08 -13.07 -73.12
N LYS A 92 -30.01 -12.77 -74.41
CA LYS A 92 -31.21 -12.45 -75.22
C LYS A 92 -32.22 -13.58 -75.22
N ASP A 93 -31.76 -14.84 -75.13
CA ASP A 93 -32.63 -16.02 -75.17
C ASP A 93 -33.43 -16.20 -73.88
N VAL A 94 -32.96 -15.62 -72.78
CA VAL A 94 -33.54 -15.78 -71.44
C VAL A 94 -34.13 -14.49 -70.86
N ARG A 95 -33.88 -13.32 -71.48
CA ARG A 95 -34.29 -12.01 -70.96
C ARG A 95 -35.81 -11.85 -70.82
N GLU A 96 -36.58 -12.51 -71.68
CA GLU A 96 -38.05 -12.47 -71.68
C GLU A 96 -38.69 -13.53 -70.75
N LEU A 97 -37.87 -14.40 -70.13
CA LEU A 97 -38.37 -15.42 -69.21
C LEU A 97 -38.62 -14.84 -67.80
N PRO A 98 -39.59 -15.37 -67.04
CA PRO A 98 -39.77 -15.00 -65.65
C PRO A 98 -38.50 -15.31 -64.83
N MET A 99 -37.96 -14.30 -64.14
CA MET A 99 -36.77 -14.40 -63.30
C MET A 99 -36.92 -13.58 -62.01
N ALA A 100 -35.98 -13.73 -61.08
CA ALA A 100 -35.98 -12.96 -59.83
C ALA A 100 -35.75 -11.46 -60.12
N ALA A 101 -36.31 -10.60 -59.26
CA ALA A 101 -36.18 -9.15 -59.42
C ALA A 101 -34.71 -8.68 -59.46
N LYS A 102 -33.84 -9.30 -58.65
CA LYS A 102 -32.39 -8.99 -58.64
C LYS A 102 -31.68 -9.42 -59.91
N ASP A 103 -32.07 -10.56 -60.50
CA ASP A 103 -31.50 -11.00 -61.79
C ASP A 103 -31.91 -10.05 -62.92
N GLN A 104 -33.19 -9.63 -62.93
CA GLN A 104 -33.71 -8.69 -63.92
C GLN A 104 -33.00 -7.33 -63.82
N GLU A 105 -32.84 -6.81 -62.61
CA GLU A 105 -32.16 -5.54 -62.35
C GLU A 105 -30.66 -5.63 -62.70
N GLY A 106 -29.99 -6.72 -62.33
CA GLY A 106 -28.59 -6.97 -62.67
C GLY A 106 -28.34 -6.98 -64.18
N ILE A 107 -29.19 -7.67 -64.95
CA ILE A 107 -29.12 -7.67 -66.42
C ILE A 107 -29.40 -6.26 -66.99
N ALA A 108 -30.36 -5.52 -66.42
CA ALA A 108 -30.72 -4.19 -66.91
C ALA A 108 -29.62 -3.14 -66.69
N ARG A 109 -28.79 -3.32 -65.66
CA ARG A 109 -27.68 -2.42 -65.32
C ARG A 109 -26.40 -2.67 -66.10
N MET A 110 -26.25 -3.84 -66.71
CA MET A 110 -25.11 -4.15 -67.57
C MET A 110 -25.31 -3.54 -68.96
N GLU A 111 -24.24 -2.99 -69.55
CA GLU A 111 -24.30 -2.41 -70.89
C GLU A 111 -24.16 -3.49 -71.97
N ASN A 112 -25.26 -3.80 -72.66
CA ASN A 112 -25.34 -4.84 -73.71
C ASN A 112 -24.75 -6.21 -73.28
N PRO A 113 -25.27 -6.81 -72.18
CA PRO A 113 -24.79 -8.10 -71.71
C PRO A 113 -25.22 -9.20 -72.67
N ARG A 114 -24.28 -10.08 -73.00
CA ARG A 114 -24.49 -11.18 -73.95
C ARG A 114 -24.31 -12.52 -73.29
N SER A 115 -23.23 -12.76 -72.56
CA SER A 115 -23.05 -14.03 -71.86
C SER A 115 -22.89 -13.84 -70.37
N LEU A 116 -23.37 -14.82 -69.61
CA LEU A 116 -23.23 -14.90 -68.16
C LEU A 116 -22.80 -16.30 -67.77
N LEU A 117 -21.68 -16.40 -67.06
CA LEU A 117 -21.30 -17.61 -66.35
C LEU A 117 -21.48 -17.39 -64.85
N LEU A 118 -22.24 -18.27 -64.21
CA LEU A 118 -22.35 -18.39 -62.77
C LEU A 118 -21.63 -19.67 -62.37
N THR A 119 -20.57 -19.54 -61.58
CA THR A 119 -19.80 -20.70 -61.13
C THR A 119 -19.61 -20.65 -59.62
N PRO A 120 -19.88 -21.75 -58.89
CA PRO A 120 -19.69 -21.77 -57.45
C PRO A 120 -18.19 -21.79 -57.14
N ILE A 121 -17.83 -21.09 -56.07
CA ILE A 121 -16.52 -21.16 -55.44
C ILE A 121 -16.64 -22.25 -54.38
N VAL A 122 -15.89 -23.34 -54.54
CA VAL A 122 -16.08 -24.55 -53.73
C VAL A 122 -14.87 -24.78 -52.84
N LYS A 123 -15.12 -25.14 -51.58
CA LYS A 123 -14.10 -25.60 -50.62
C LYS A 123 -14.60 -26.89 -49.98
N ASN A 124 -13.77 -27.93 -49.90
CA ASN A 124 -14.14 -29.22 -49.29
C ASN A 124 -15.47 -29.82 -49.79
N ASN A 125 -15.78 -29.65 -51.08
CA ASN A 125 -17.05 -30.04 -51.73
C ASN A 125 -18.30 -29.25 -51.27
N GLU A 126 -18.13 -28.12 -50.58
CA GLU A 126 -19.21 -27.20 -50.23
C GLU A 126 -19.05 -25.86 -50.94
N SER A 127 -20.16 -25.26 -51.38
CA SER A 127 -20.17 -23.91 -51.93
C SER A 127 -19.83 -22.90 -50.85
N PHE A 128 -18.77 -22.12 -51.08
CA PHE A 128 -18.28 -21.06 -50.20
C PHE A 128 -18.57 -19.65 -50.78
N GLY A 129 -18.94 -19.59 -52.05
CA GLY A 129 -19.27 -18.35 -52.75
C GLY A 129 -19.70 -18.60 -54.19
N VAL A 130 -19.89 -17.53 -54.94
CA VAL A 130 -20.22 -17.57 -56.37
C VAL A 130 -19.40 -16.53 -57.10
N LEU A 131 -18.81 -16.94 -58.22
CA LEU A 131 -18.18 -16.06 -59.19
C LEU A 131 -19.15 -15.88 -60.36
N GLN A 132 -19.43 -14.63 -60.69
CA GLN A 132 -20.14 -14.26 -61.91
C GLN A 132 -19.15 -13.70 -62.92
N LEU A 133 -19.22 -14.15 -64.16
CA LEU A 133 -18.46 -13.59 -65.28
C LEU A 133 -19.41 -13.15 -66.37
N TRP A 134 -19.28 -11.91 -66.80
CA TRP A 134 -20.16 -11.25 -67.76
C TRP A 134 -19.37 -10.84 -69.00
N LYS A 135 -19.93 -11.16 -70.17
CA LYS A 135 -19.43 -10.76 -71.48
C LYS A 135 -20.37 -9.72 -72.07
N LEU A 136 -19.82 -8.61 -72.54
CA LEU A 136 -20.58 -7.50 -73.12
C LEU A 136 -20.36 -7.47 -74.66
N GLY A 137 -21.34 -6.94 -75.40
CA GLY A 137 -21.23 -6.72 -76.84
C GLY A 137 -21.44 -7.99 -77.69
N GLU A 138 -20.65 -9.02 -77.43
CA GLU A 138 -20.62 -10.30 -78.13
C GLU A 138 -20.79 -11.50 -77.19
N CYS A 139 -21.18 -12.66 -77.70
CA CYS A 139 -21.22 -13.88 -76.89
C CYS A 139 -19.79 -14.35 -76.57
N ALA A 140 -19.57 -14.83 -75.35
CA ALA A 140 -18.39 -15.60 -75.04
C ALA A 140 -18.48 -16.93 -75.81
N ASP A 141 -17.41 -17.35 -76.49
CA ASP A 141 -17.35 -18.66 -77.16
C ASP A 141 -16.58 -19.62 -76.25
N LEU A 142 -17.28 -20.27 -75.33
CA LEU A 142 -16.69 -21.19 -74.35
C LEU A 142 -16.99 -22.64 -74.71
N THR A 143 -15.92 -23.42 -74.84
CA THR A 143 -15.97 -24.88 -74.94
C THR A 143 -16.25 -25.51 -73.57
N GLN A 144 -16.76 -26.74 -73.56
CA GLN A 144 -16.96 -27.49 -72.31
C GLN A 144 -15.66 -27.63 -71.50
N ALA A 145 -14.51 -27.84 -72.17
CA ALA A 145 -13.21 -27.92 -71.51
C ALA A 145 -12.83 -26.61 -70.77
N GLN A 146 -13.19 -25.44 -71.32
CA GLN A 146 -12.97 -24.15 -70.65
C GLN A 146 -13.91 -23.95 -69.47
N LEU A 147 -15.17 -24.41 -69.57
CA LEU A 147 -16.13 -24.40 -68.45
C LEU A 147 -15.64 -25.27 -67.28
N ASP A 148 -15.18 -26.49 -67.58
CA ASP A 148 -14.64 -27.43 -66.59
C ASP A 148 -13.34 -26.88 -65.94
N MET A 149 -12.51 -26.19 -66.74
CA MET A 149 -11.32 -25.49 -66.24
C MET A 149 -11.68 -24.34 -65.31
N LEU A 150 -12.65 -23.50 -65.67
CA LEU A 150 -13.17 -22.41 -64.83
C LEU A 150 -13.71 -22.94 -63.50
N PHE A 151 -14.49 -24.02 -63.55
CA PHE A 151 -15.00 -24.68 -62.35
C PHE A 151 -13.86 -25.19 -61.46
N SER A 152 -12.84 -25.81 -62.06
CA SER A 152 -11.65 -26.29 -61.34
C SER A 152 -10.84 -25.14 -60.72
N LEU A 153 -10.69 -24.01 -61.42
CA LEU A 153 -10.04 -22.81 -60.88
C LEU A 153 -10.83 -22.23 -59.69
N CYS A 154 -12.16 -22.24 -59.75
CA CYS A 154 -12.99 -21.76 -58.65
C CYS A 154 -12.85 -22.60 -57.36
N ARG A 155 -12.46 -23.88 -57.47
CA ARG A 155 -12.07 -24.69 -56.30
C ARG A 155 -10.77 -24.19 -55.65
N PHE A 156 -9.81 -23.77 -56.47
CA PHE A 156 -8.54 -23.21 -55.97
C PHE A 156 -8.75 -21.82 -55.34
N VAL A 157 -9.56 -20.97 -55.99
CA VAL A 157 -9.95 -19.65 -55.47
C VAL A 157 -10.58 -19.74 -54.08
N GLY A 158 -11.50 -20.69 -53.87
CA GLY A 158 -12.13 -20.90 -52.56
C GLY A 158 -11.12 -21.23 -51.46
N SER A 159 -10.10 -22.03 -51.79
CA SER A 159 -9.02 -22.37 -50.86
C SER A 159 -8.15 -21.15 -50.53
N ALA A 160 -7.77 -20.36 -51.54
CA ALA A 160 -6.92 -19.18 -51.36
C ALA A 160 -7.60 -18.09 -50.51
N ILE A 161 -8.86 -17.76 -50.81
CA ILE A 161 -9.63 -16.76 -50.06
C ILE A 161 -9.83 -17.20 -48.62
N SER A 162 -10.22 -18.47 -48.40
CA SER A 162 -10.45 -18.97 -47.05
C SER A 162 -9.17 -19.02 -46.21
N ASN A 163 -8.04 -19.39 -46.80
CA ASN A 163 -6.75 -19.35 -46.10
C ASN A 163 -6.39 -17.91 -45.72
N ALA A 164 -6.57 -16.94 -46.63
CA ALA A 164 -6.29 -15.54 -46.34
C ALA A 164 -7.16 -14.98 -45.21
N GLN A 165 -8.46 -15.30 -45.20
CA GLN A 165 -9.37 -14.91 -44.12
C GLN A 165 -8.96 -15.54 -42.77
N LEU A 166 -8.59 -16.83 -42.77
CA LEU A 166 -8.11 -17.51 -41.56
C LEU A 166 -6.83 -16.87 -41.02
N TYR A 167 -5.86 -16.54 -41.89
CA TYR A 167 -4.63 -15.88 -41.46
C TYR A 167 -4.90 -14.51 -40.84
N SER A 168 -5.77 -13.70 -41.44
CA SER A 168 -6.13 -12.38 -40.88
C SER A 168 -6.78 -12.49 -39.50
N VAL A 169 -7.70 -13.45 -39.31
CA VAL A 169 -8.32 -13.68 -37.99
C VAL A 169 -7.27 -14.13 -36.96
N VAL A 170 -6.36 -15.03 -37.34
CA VAL A 170 -5.29 -15.49 -36.45
C VAL A 170 -4.33 -14.37 -36.08
N GLU A 171 -4.00 -13.49 -37.02
CA GLU A 171 -3.12 -12.34 -36.78
C GLU A 171 -3.76 -11.33 -35.82
N GLU A 172 -5.03 -11.00 -36.03
CA GLU A 172 -5.80 -10.12 -35.13
C GLU A 172 -5.92 -10.69 -33.70
N GLN A 173 -6.19 -12.00 -33.59
CA GLN A 173 -6.19 -12.69 -32.29
C GLN A 173 -4.82 -12.68 -31.63
N LYS A 174 -3.75 -12.88 -32.38
CA LYS A 174 -2.38 -12.84 -31.87
C LYS A 174 -2.02 -11.46 -31.34
N ASP A 175 -2.37 -10.40 -32.05
CA ASP A 175 -2.10 -9.03 -31.62
C ASP A 175 -2.87 -8.69 -30.33
N THR A 176 -4.13 -9.10 -30.26
CA THR A 176 -4.95 -8.97 -29.04
C THR A 176 -4.32 -9.72 -27.86
N LEU A 177 -3.89 -10.97 -28.08
CA LEU A 177 -3.21 -11.78 -27.06
C LEU A 177 -1.87 -11.19 -26.63
N MET A 178 -1.08 -10.63 -27.54
CA MET A 178 0.17 -9.96 -27.22
C MET A 178 -0.06 -8.74 -26.33
N ASN A 179 -1.08 -7.94 -26.62
CA ASN A 179 -1.44 -6.78 -25.79
C ASN A 179 -1.84 -7.21 -24.37
N ILE A 180 -2.74 -8.20 -24.25
CA ILE A 180 -3.15 -8.75 -22.94
C ILE A 180 -1.95 -9.32 -22.18
N LYS A 181 -1.07 -10.06 -22.88
CA LYS A 181 0.13 -10.64 -22.28
C LYS A 181 1.07 -9.57 -21.72
N ASN A 182 1.37 -8.53 -22.51
CA ASN A 182 2.26 -7.45 -22.07
C ASN A 182 1.69 -6.70 -20.86
N GLU A 183 0.37 -6.50 -20.82
CA GLU A 183 -0.31 -5.90 -19.67
C GLU A 183 -0.17 -6.76 -18.41
N LEU A 184 -0.37 -8.08 -18.53
CA LEU A 184 -0.17 -9.02 -17.41
C LEU A 184 1.29 -9.08 -16.94
N GLU A 185 2.27 -9.02 -17.85
CA GLU A 185 3.70 -9.00 -17.48
C GLU A 185 4.05 -7.73 -16.67
N SER A 186 3.58 -6.56 -17.11
CA SER A 186 3.77 -5.30 -16.38
C SER A 186 3.13 -5.35 -14.98
N LEU A 187 1.89 -5.86 -14.87
CA LEU A 187 1.21 -6.05 -13.59
C LEU A 187 1.98 -6.99 -12.66
N ASN A 188 2.49 -8.11 -13.19
CA ASN A 188 3.25 -9.09 -12.41
C ASN A 188 4.58 -8.53 -11.90
N GLU A 189 5.30 -7.73 -12.70
CA GLU A 189 6.55 -7.10 -12.25
C GLU A 189 6.31 -6.16 -11.07
N ILE A 190 5.27 -5.32 -11.14
CA ILE A 190 4.92 -4.39 -10.06
C ILE A 190 4.47 -5.15 -8.82
N THR A 191 3.62 -6.16 -8.99
CA THR A 191 3.18 -7.02 -7.88
C THR A 191 4.36 -7.72 -7.21
N LYS A 192 5.34 -8.20 -7.97
CA LYS A 192 6.57 -8.80 -7.44
C LYS A 192 7.40 -7.78 -6.63
N GLN A 193 7.56 -6.55 -7.13
CA GLN A 193 8.27 -5.50 -6.40
C GLN A 193 7.57 -5.14 -5.08
N ILE A 194 6.24 -5.13 -5.07
CA ILE A 194 5.43 -4.88 -3.87
C ILE A 194 5.60 -6.06 -2.89
N SER A 195 5.54 -7.30 -3.38
CA SER A 195 5.62 -8.52 -2.56
C SER A 195 6.98 -8.77 -1.92
N MET A 196 8.05 -8.14 -2.41
CA MET A 196 9.39 -8.25 -1.84
C MET A 196 9.65 -7.29 -0.66
N SER A 197 8.75 -6.32 -0.42
CA SER A 197 8.89 -5.36 0.69
C SER A 197 8.16 -5.84 1.94
N LEU A 198 8.81 -5.72 3.10
CA LEU A 198 8.19 -5.95 4.41
C LEU A 198 7.77 -4.64 5.10
N ASP A 199 8.16 -3.49 4.56
CA ASP A 199 7.73 -2.20 5.07
C ASP A 199 6.28 -1.91 4.65
N PHE A 200 5.38 -1.92 5.64
CA PHE A 200 3.95 -1.71 5.45
C PHE A 200 3.65 -0.38 4.75
N GLN A 201 4.30 0.71 5.15
CA GLN A 201 4.04 2.02 4.56
C GLN A 201 4.47 2.06 3.09
N SER A 202 5.67 1.58 2.78
CA SER A 202 6.15 1.49 1.39
C SER A 202 5.28 0.59 0.52
N VAL A 203 4.77 -0.54 1.05
CA VAL A 203 3.87 -1.43 0.31
C VAL A 203 2.57 -0.71 -0.05
N ILE A 204 1.92 -0.07 0.93
CA ILE A 204 0.67 0.68 0.70
C ILE A 204 0.90 1.85 -0.26
N ASP A 205 1.99 2.60 -0.12
CA ASP A 205 2.31 3.71 -1.02
C ASP A 205 2.46 3.26 -2.46
N LYS A 206 3.19 2.17 -2.71
CA LYS A 206 3.36 1.63 -4.07
C LYS A 206 2.04 1.17 -4.68
N VAL A 207 1.18 0.52 -3.89
CA VAL A 207 -0.15 0.07 -4.34
C VAL A 207 -1.01 1.28 -4.72
N ILE A 208 -1.06 2.29 -3.86
CA ILE A 208 -1.85 3.51 -4.10
C ILE A 208 -1.33 4.25 -5.33
N VAL A 209 -0.02 4.51 -5.41
CA VAL A 209 0.60 5.21 -6.55
C VAL A 209 0.32 4.47 -7.85
N PHE A 210 0.46 3.14 -7.87
CA PHE A 210 0.15 2.34 -9.05
C PHE A 210 -1.31 2.49 -9.50
N LEU A 211 -2.26 2.35 -8.57
CA LEU A 211 -3.69 2.49 -8.89
C LEU A 211 -4.01 3.89 -9.42
N MET A 212 -3.46 4.92 -8.78
CA MET A 212 -3.65 6.32 -9.15
C MET A 212 -3.09 6.62 -10.54
N GLU A 213 -1.84 6.23 -10.84
CA GLU A 213 -1.17 6.53 -12.10
C GLU A 213 -1.71 5.70 -13.28
N LYS A 214 -1.98 4.40 -13.07
CA LYS A 214 -2.44 3.50 -14.14
C LYS A 214 -3.86 3.81 -14.61
N TYR A 215 -4.75 4.16 -13.67
CA TYR A 215 -6.18 4.35 -13.91
C TYR A 215 -6.64 5.81 -13.78
N PHE A 216 -5.72 6.74 -13.53
CA PHE A 216 -5.97 8.18 -13.46
C PHE A 216 -6.99 8.59 -12.38
N PHE A 217 -6.92 7.94 -11.21
CA PHE A 217 -7.68 8.38 -10.04
C PHE A 217 -7.09 9.65 -9.43
N GLN A 218 -7.93 10.49 -8.84
CA GLN A 218 -7.55 11.79 -8.26
C GLN A 218 -7.38 11.75 -6.74
N GLY A 219 -8.01 10.76 -6.11
CA GLY A 219 -7.93 10.54 -4.67
C GLY A 219 -8.07 9.07 -4.31
N CYS A 220 -7.48 8.71 -3.19
CA CYS A 220 -7.50 7.38 -2.61
C CYS A 220 -7.63 7.49 -1.08
N LEU A 221 -8.63 6.82 -0.54
CA LEU A 221 -8.75 6.54 0.88
C LEU A 221 -8.41 5.08 1.12
N PHE A 222 -7.47 4.83 2.03
CA PHE A 222 -7.13 3.48 2.47
C PHE A 222 -7.66 3.26 3.88
N VAL A 223 -8.57 2.28 4.01
CA VAL A 223 -9.14 1.88 5.29
C VAL A 223 -8.60 0.52 5.70
N LEU A 224 -8.34 0.35 6.99
CA LEU A 224 -7.78 -0.87 7.56
C LEU A 224 -8.65 -1.38 8.71
N PHE A 225 -8.82 -2.69 8.80
CA PHE A 225 -9.50 -3.34 9.90
C PHE A 225 -8.63 -3.36 11.17
N SER A 226 -9.21 -2.96 12.29
CA SER A 226 -8.62 -3.07 13.63
C SER A 226 -9.20 -4.29 14.35
N PRO A 227 -8.38 -5.31 14.67
CA PRO A 227 -8.83 -6.45 15.45
C PRO A 227 -9.19 -6.14 16.91
N SER A 228 -8.73 -5.00 17.45
CA SER A 228 -8.89 -4.67 18.87
C SER A 228 -10.32 -4.32 19.25
N ASP A 229 -11.06 -3.69 18.33
CA ASP A 229 -12.43 -3.22 18.51
C ASP A 229 -13.37 -3.63 17.36
N GLY A 230 -12.85 -4.32 16.34
CA GLY A 230 -13.64 -4.88 15.25
C GLY A 230 -14.14 -3.85 14.24
N LYS A 231 -13.48 -2.68 14.14
CA LYS A 231 -13.88 -1.57 13.28
C LYS A 231 -12.88 -1.30 12.17
N TYR A 232 -13.32 -0.59 11.13
CA TYR A 232 -12.44 -0.11 10.07
C TYR A 232 -12.06 1.34 10.34
N TYR A 233 -10.78 1.67 10.16
CA TYR A 233 -10.23 3.00 10.38
C TYR A 233 -9.67 3.56 9.08
N LEU A 234 -9.86 4.86 8.85
CA LEU A 234 -9.20 5.55 7.75
C LEU A 234 -7.72 5.74 8.07
N GLU A 235 -6.89 4.82 7.60
CA GLU A 235 -5.45 4.78 7.89
C GLU A 235 -4.69 5.83 7.07
N LYS A 236 -5.06 6.01 5.79
CA LYS A 236 -4.32 6.89 4.88
C LYS A 236 -5.24 7.60 3.89
N VAL A 237 -4.90 8.85 3.62
CA VAL A 237 -5.51 9.72 2.61
C VAL A 237 -4.42 10.09 1.62
N TYR A 238 -4.69 9.94 0.32
CA TYR A 238 -3.75 10.24 -0.76
C TYR A 238 -4.50 10.90 -1.91
N GLY A 239 -3.96 11.96 -2.50
CA GLY A 239 -4.59 12.66 -3.61
C GLY A 239 -4.06 14.08 -3.78
N GLU A 240 -4.79 14.89 -4.53
CA GLU A 240 -4.51 16.33 -4.67
C GLU A 240 -4.74 17.08 -3.34
N ALA A 241 -4.25 18.33 -3.27
CA ALA A 241 -4.27 19.14 -2.05
C ALA A 241 -5.69 19.30 -1.46
N ASP A 242 -6.66 19.66 -2.30
CA ASP A 242 -8.06 19.85 -1.89
C ASP A 242 -8.68 18.54 -1.38
N PHE A 243 -8.33 17.41 -2.00
CA PHE A 243 -8.76 16.08 -1.56
C PHE A 243 -8.20 15.75 -0.18
N ILE A 244 -6.89 15.96 0.02
CA ILE A 244 -6.24 15.73 1.31
C ILE A 244 -6.85 16.64 2.38
N GLU A 245 -7.00 17.94 2.13
CA GLU A 245 -7.55 18.89 3.09
C GLU A 245 -8.95 18.48 3.57
N GLN A 246 -9.79 17.99 2.66
CA GLN A 246 -11.14 17.57 2.99
C GLN A 246 -11.20 16.25 3.79
N PHE A 247 -10.30 15.29 3.51
CA PHE A 247 -10.36 13.94 4.11
C PHE A 247 -9.41 13.71 5.29
N GLN A 248 -8.34 14.49 5.41
CA GLN A 248 -7.35 14.39 6.49
C GLN A 248 -7.96 14.51 7.90
N PRO A 249 -9.00 15.33 8.17
CA PRO A 249 -9.65 15.37 9.49
C PRO A 249 -10.22 14.02 9.94
N PHE A 250 -10.54 13.12 9.01
CA PHE A 250 -11.07 11.79 9.30
C PHE A 250 -9.97 10.73 9.45
N GLN A 251 -8.71 11.06 9.19
CA GLN A 251 -7.62 10.10 9.34
C GLN A 251 -7.51 9.63 10.79
N ASN A 252 -7.26 8.32 10.97
CA ASN A 252 -7.29 7.59 12.23
C ASN A 252 -8.66 7.59 12.94
N GLN A 253 -9.74 7.99 12.27
CA GLN A 253 -11.10 7.82 12.80
C GLN A 253 -11.74 6.53 12.26
N ALA A 254 -12.61 5.93 13.07
CA ALA A 254 -13.40 4.78 12.68
C ALA A 254 -14.43 5.19 11.61
N VAL A 255 -14.53 4.40 10.55
CA VAL A 255 -15.61 4.50 9.56
C VAL A 255 -16.93 4.19 10.26
N ARG A 256 -17.90 5.09 10.11
CA ARG A 256 -19.20 4.98 10.79
C ARG A 256 -20.11 3.95 10.12
N GLU A 257 -21.02 3.37 10.90
CA GLU A 257 -21.98 2.36 10.43
C GLU A 257 -22.90 2.89 9.33
N GLU A 258 -23.13 4.21 9.31
CA GLU A 258 -23.96 4.87 8.31
C GLU A 258 -23.23 5.14 6.98
N ASN A 259 -21.93 4.88 6.88
CA ASN A 259 -21.16 5.11 5.65
C ASN A 259 -21.61 4.13 4.56
N GLN A 260 -22.10 4.67 3.44
CA GLN A 260 -22.78 3.87 2.42
C GLN A 260 -21.83 3.22 1.42
N TYR A 261 -20.62 3.75 1.26
CA TYR A 261 -19.72 3.32 0.18
C TYR A 261 -18.69 2.30 0.66
N ILE A 262 -17.98 2.65 1.75
CA ILE A 262 -16.86 1.87 2.27
C ILE A 262 -17.37 0.64 3.00
N LEU A 263 -18.27 0.82 3.98
CA LEU A 263 -18.76 -0.30 4.77
C LEU A 263 -19.60 -1.27 3.96
N GLN A 264 -20.40 -0.80 3.00
CA GLN A 264 -21.16 -1.69 2.12
C GLN A 264 -20.22 -2.64 1.37
N THR A 265 -19.14 -2.11 0.79
CA THR A 265 -18.14 -2.89 0.05
C THR A 265 -17.44 -3.90 0.97
N VAL A 266 -17.05 -3.46 2.16
CA VAL A 266 -16.35 -4.28 3.15
C VAL A 266 -17.25 -5.40 3.71
N ILE A 267 -18.53 -5.13 3.96
CA ILE A 267 -19.48 -6.15 4.43
C ILE A 267 -19.75 -7.18 3.33
N GLN A 268 -19.86 -6.74 2.08
CA GLN A 268 -20.13 -7.63 0.95
C GLN A 268 -18.89 -8.41 0.49
N GLY A 269 -17.68 -7.91 0.80
CA GLY A 269 -16.42 -8.47 0.35
C GLY A 269 -16.23 -8.44 -1.17
N LYS A 270 -16.97 -7.57 -1.87
CA LYS A 270 -16.93 -7.42 -3.33
C LYS A 270 -16.71 -5.96 -3.70
N LEU A 271 -16.03 -5.73 -4.82
CA LEU A 271 -15.83 -4.41 -5.40
C LEU A 271 -17.17 -3.69 -5.62
N GLY A 272 -17.24 -2.44 -5.17
CA GLY A 272 -18.39 -1.55 -5.29
C GLY A 272 -18.04 -0.33 -6.13
N TYR A 273 -18.87 -0.03 -7.14
CA TYR A 273 -18.73 1.16 -7.97
C TYR A 273 -19.96 2.04 -7.77
N PHE A 274 -19.74 3.25 -7.26
CA PHE A 274 -20.80 4.14 -6.79
C PHE A 274 -20.69 5.49 -7.48
N LYS A 275 -21.84 6.16 -7.64
CA LYS A 275 -21.91 7.57 -8.01
C LYS A 275 -22.50 8.31 -6.82
N PRO A 276 -21.72 9.14 -6.11
CA PRO A 276 -22.25 9.99 -5.05
C PRO A 276 -23.40 10.82 -5.59
N ASP A 277 -24.55 10.81 -4.93
CA ASP A 277 -25.68 11.67 -5.31
C ASP A 277 -25.79 12.90 -4.40
N ALA A 278 -26.59 13.88 -4.85
CA ALA A 278 -26.89 15.05 -4.04
C ALA A 278 -28.08 14.73 -3.11
N HIS A 279 -27.83 14.07 -1.98
CA HIS A 279 -28.83 13.92 -0.93
C HIS A 279 -28.60 14.91 0.22
N GLU A 280 -29.63 15.71 0.54
CA GLU A 280 -29.68 16.68 1.64
C GLU A 280 -29.43 16.07 3.05
N ARG A 281 -29.22 14.76 3.17
CA ARG A 281 -29.03 14.04 4.45
C ARG A 281 -27.98 12.94 4.38
N TYR A 282 -26.75 13.27 3.99
CA TYR A 282 -25.63 12.42 4.40
C TYR A 282 -25.49 12.47 5.94
N SER A 283 -25.88 11.36 6.59
CA SER A 283 -25.69 11.11 8.02
C SER A 283 -24.22 10.92 8.38
N ASP A 284 -23.43 10.40 7.43
CA ASP A 284 -21.99 10.21 7.56
C ASP A 284 -21.19 11.40 6.98
N PRO A 285 -20.23 11.97 7.73
CA PRO A 285 -19.38 13.05 7.26
C PRO A 285 -18.43 12.70 6.10
N LEU A 286 -17.97 11.44 5.98
CA LEU A 286 -17.12 11.03 4.85
C LEU A 286 -17.93 11.01 3.55
N ASP A 287 -19.17 10.51 3.60
CA ASP A 287 -20.06 10.54 2.43
C ASP A 287 -20.34 11.98 1.96
N ARG A 288 -20.52 12.91 2.92
CA ARG A 288 -20.67 14.33 2.62
C ARG A 288 -19.41 14.95 1.99
N ALA A 289 -18.22 14.52 2.40
CA ALA A 289 -16.97 15.02 1.86
C ALA A 289 -16.80 14.71 0.37
N PHE A 290 -17.22 13.52 -0.09
CA PHE A 290 -17.24 13.19 -1.52
C PHE A 290 -18.14 14.14 -2.32
N PHE A 291 -19.30 14.51 -1.77
CA PHE A 291 -20.19 15.47 -2.40
C PHE A 291 -19.58 16.89 -2.47
N ILE A 292 -18.95 17.36 -1.39
CA ILE A 292 -18.33 18.70 -1.33
C ILE A 292 -17.25 18.87 -2.40
N LEU A 293 -16.46 17.81 -2.65
CA LEU A 293 -15.41 17.80 -3.68
C LEU A 293 -15.93 17.51 -5.09
N ASN A 294 -17.25 17.41 -5.28
CA ASN A 294 -17.90 17.10 -6.55
C ASN A 294 -17.33 15.81 -7.18
N ILE A 295 -17.20 14.74 -6.37
CA ILE A 295 -16.76 13.43 -6.84
C ILE A 295 -17.87 12.75 -7.65
N ASP A 296 -17.64 12.49 -8.93
CA ASP A 296 -18.65 11.92 -9.85
C ASP A 296 -18.82 10.41 -9.69
N SER A 297 -17.70 9.72 -9.42
CA SER A 297 -17.72 8.30 -9.13
C SER A 297 -16.62 7.91 -8.17
N LEU A 298 -16.91 6.89 -7.38
CA LEU A 298 -15.96 6.25 -6.50
C LEU A 298 -15.99 4.74 -6.67
N LEU A 299 -14.80 4.15 -6.67
CA LEU A 299 -14.57 2.73 -6.75
C LEU A 299 -13.99 2.27 -5.41
N THR A 300 -14.75 1.47 -4.67
CA THR A 300 -14.25 0.84 -3.44
C THR A 300 -13.91 -0.61 -3.71
N VAL A 301 -12.67 -0.99 -3.43
CA VAL A 301 -12.12 -2.33 -3.67
C VAL A 301 -11.68 -2.94 -2.33
N PRO A 302 -12.29 -4.05 -1.90
CA PRO A 302 -11.94 -4.69 -0.65
C PRO A 302 -10.63 -5.47 -0.78
N ILE A 303 -9.86 -5.50 0.30
CA ILE A 303 -8.62 -6.27 0.40
C ILE A 303 -8.96 -7.58 1.10
N ASN A 304 -9.20 -8.61 0.30
CA ASN A 304 -9.61 -9.93 0.76
C ASN A 304 -8.39 -10.84 1.00
N VAL A 305 -8.27 -11.39 2.20
CA VAL A 305 -7.28 -12.45 2.52
C VAL A 305 -7.93 -13.52 3.39
N ASP A 306 -7.75 -14.79 3.02
CA ASP A 306 -8.30 -15.96 3.73
C ASP A 306 -9.81 -15.83 4.05
N ASN A 307 -10.60 -15.37 3.06
CA ASN A 307 -12.05 -15.07 3.19
C ASN A 307 -12.40 -13.99 4.23
N LYS A 308 -11.49 -13.08 4.55
CA LYS A 308 -11.73 -11.91 5.41
C LYS A 308 -11.30 -10.63 4.72
N VAL A 309 -12.07 -9.57 4.91
CA VAL A 309 -11.73 -8.24 4.41
C VAL A 309 -10.85 -7.54 5.45
N ILE A 310 -9.56 -7.38 5.16
CA ILE A 310 -8.61 -6.73 6.08
C ILE A 310 -8.55 -5.21 5.91
N GLY A 311 -9.17 -4.68 4.86
CA GLY A 311 -9.20 -3.26 4.54
C GLY A 311 -9.87 -3.02 3.19
N ALA A 312 -9.85 -1.77 2.72
CA ALA A 312 -10.32 -1.42 1.38
C ALA A 312 -9.62 -0.17 0.85
N PHE A 313 -9.51 -0.06 -0.47
CA PHE A 313 -9.15 1.16 -1.17
C PHE A 313 -10.42 1.80 -1.73
N THR A 314 -10.64 3.09 -1.46
CA THR A 314 -11.70 3.88 -2.10
C THR A 314 -11.04 4.91 -3.01
N LEU A 315 -11.20 4.72 -4.31
CA LEU A 315 -10.58 5.50 -5.37
C LEU A 315 -11.61 6.44 -5.97
N THR A 316 -11.29 7.73 -6.10
CA THR A 316 -12.24 8.76 -6.53
C THR A 316 -11.85 9.38 -7.86
N GLN A 317 -12.85 9.80 -8.63
CA GLN A 317 -12.66 10.38 -9.95
C GLN A 317 -13.70 11.46 -10.28
N ASN A 318 -13.24 12.57 -10.87
CA ASN A 318 -14.07 13.64 -11.42
C ASN A 318 -13.99 13.61 -12.97
N GLU A 319 -15.11 13.29 -13.60
CA GLU A 319 -15.55 13.42 -15.00
C GLU A 319 -14.64 13.00 -16.19
N GLN A 320 -13.36 12.69 -16.01
CA GLN A 320 -12.45 12.59 -17.16
C GLN A 320 -12.40 11.22 -17.87
N ARG A 321 -12.91 10.13 -17.28
CA ARG A 321 -12.92 8.80 -17.93
C ARG A 321 -13.83 7.79 -17.23
N ALA A 322 -14.89 7.31 -17.89
CA ALA A 322 -15.63 6.16 -17.35
C ALA A 322 -14.76 4.89 -17.36
N LEU A 323 -14.70 4.17 -16.23
CA LEU A 323 -14.03 2.87 -16.15
C LEU A 323 -14.80 1.83 -16.97
N SER A 324 -14.09 1.06 -17.78
CA SER A 324 -14.66 -0.10 -18.48
C SER A 324 -14.79 -1.30 -17.55
N SER A 325 -15.58 -2.30 -17.93
CA SER A 325 -15.63 -3.58 -17.19
C SER A 325 -14.25 -4.24 -17.10
N GLN A 326 -13.42 -4.10 -18.13
CA GLN A 326 -12.05 -4.62 -18.15
C GLN A 326 -11.16 -3.90 -17.12
N ASP A 327 -11.32 -2.58 -16.96
CA ASP A 327 -10.58 -1.81 -15.95
C ASP A 327 -10.97 -2.27 -14.54
N LEU A 328 -12.27 -2.43 -14.26
CA LEU A 328 -12.76 -2.89 -12.96
C LEU A 328 -12.21 -4.28 -12.60
N GLU A 329 -12.25 -5.22 -13.54
CA GLU A 329 -11.66 -6.55 -13.33
C GLU A 329 -10.14 -6.51 -13.15
N SER A 330 -9.45 -5.62 -13.88
CA SER A 330 -7.99 -5.48 -13.77
C SER A 330 -7.58 -4.94 -12.41
N ILE A 331 -8.32 -3.94 -11.90
CA ILE A 331 -8.12 -3.37 -10.56
C ILE A 331 -8.39 -4.43 -9.47
N ASP A 332 -9.52 -5.15 -9.56
CA ASP A 332 -9.86 -6.20 -8.60
C ASP A 332 -8.80 -7.30 -8.55
N ARG A 333 -8.35 -7.79 -9.74
CA ARG A 333 -7.26 -8.76 -9.84
C ARG A 333 -5.96 -8.24 -9.22
N PHE A 334 -5.61 -6.99 -9.49
CA PHE A 334 -4.40 -6.39 -8.92
C PHE A 334 -4.46 -6.34 -7.39
N VAL A 335 -5.57 -5.85 -6.81
CA VAL A 335 -5.75 -5.78 -5.35
C VAL A 335 -5.70 -7.16 -4.72
N VAL A 336 -6.33 -8.17 -5.34
CA VAL A 336 -6.25 -9.57 -4.89
C VAL A 336 -4.81 -10.09 -4.90
N GLN A 337 -4.02 -9.78 -5.93
CA GLN A 337 -2.64 -10.23 -6.03
C GLN A 337 -1.73 -9.60 -4.95
N VAL A 338 -1.92 -8.32 -4.63
CA VAL A 338 -1.12 -7.62 -3.61
C VAL A 338 -1.64 -7.79 -2.18
N ALA A 339 -2.87 -8.29 -1.99
CA ALA A 339 -3.49 -8.44 -0.66
C ALA A 339 -2.64 -9.26 0.32
N SER A 340 -2.00 -10.34 -0.16
CA SER A 340 -1.09 -11.15 0.67
C SER A 340 0.17 -10.39 1.09
N ALA A 341 0.73 -9.57 0.19
CA ALA A 341 1.88 -8.72 0.51
C ALA A 341 1.52 -7.66 1.54
N ILE A 342 0.33 -7.04 1.42
CA ILE A 342 -0.21 -6.09 2.39
C ILE A 342 -0.37 -6.75 3.76
N LYS A 343 -0.98 -7.94 3.82
CA LYS A 343 -1.12 -8.69 5.09
C LYS A 343 0.24 -9.02 5.71
N ASN A 344 1.20 -9.48 4.90
CA ASN A 344 2.52 -9.86 5.41
C ASN A 344 3.30 -8.68 5.96
N SER A 345 3.29 -7.54 5.26
CA SER A 345 3.96 -6.32 5.74
C SER A 345 3.28 -5.72 6.97
N MET A 346 1.94 -5.81 7.05
CA MET A 346 1.17 -5.43 8.24
C MET A 346 1.58 -6.27 9.46
N LEU A 347 1.58 -7.60 9.34
CA LEU A 347 1.98 -8.51 10.42
C LEU A 347 3.43 -8.27 10.86
N TYR A 348 4.33 -7.99 9.91
CA TYR A 348 5.71 -7.67 10.23
C TYR A 348 5.83 -6.37 11.01
N ASN A 349 5.08 -5.33 10.62
CA ASN A 349 5.05 -4.04 11.31
C ASN A 349 4.47 -4.15 12.73
N GLU A 350 3.43 -4.95 12.93
CA GLU A 350 2.89 -5.25 14.27
C GLU A 350 3.91 -5.98 15.13
N MET A 351 4.60 -6.98 14.58
CA MET A 351 5.66 -7.72 15.27
C MET A 351 6.83 -6.81 15.66
N ASP A 352 7.25 -5.91 14.76
CA ASP A 352 8.34 -4.98 15.03
C ASP A 352 7.98 -4.00 16.16
N LYS A 353 6.77 -3.41 16.12
CA LYS A 353 6.25 -2.56 17.21
C LYS A 353 6.22 -3.30 18.55
N ALA A 354 5.68 -4.53 18.58
CA ALA A 354 5.64 -5.34 19.79
C ALA A 354 7.05 -5.66 20.33
N ASN A 355 8.02 -5.93 19.44
CA ASN A 355 9.41 -6.16 19.84
C ASN A 355 10.07 -4.90 20.42
N GLN A 356 9.79 -3.72 19.85
CA GLN A 356 10.29 -2.44 20.37
C GLN A 356 9.71 -2.11 21.75
N GLU A 357 8.41 -2.32 21.94
CA GLU A 357 7.72 -2.16 23.23
C GLU A 357 8.29 -3.12 24.28
N LEU A 358 8.43 -4.40 23.93
CA LEU A 358 9.02 -5.42 24.81
C LEU A 358 10.48 -5.08 25.17
N GLY A 359 11.26 -4.60 24.20
CA GLY A 359 12.64 -4.15 24.43
C GLY A 359 12.72 -2.97 25.40
N THR A 360 11.76 -2.05 25.34
CA THR A 360 11.66 -0.91 26.26
C THR A 360 11.26 -1.37 27.66
N ALA A 361 10.21 -2.19 27.78
CA ALA A 361 9.77 -2.76 29.05
C ALA A 361 10.86 -3.60 29.74
N LEU A 362 11.65 -4.36 28.96
CA LEU A 362 12.77 -5.14 29.49
C LEU A 362 13.89 -4.25 30.05
N LYS A 363 14.20 -3.13 29.38
CA LYS A 363 15.17 -2.15 29.89
C LYS A 363 14.70 -1.54 31.21
N GLU A 364 13.43 -1.13 31.30
CA GLU A 364 12.84 -0.59 32.52
C GLU A 364 12.85 -1.60 33.67
N LYS A 365 12.43 -2.84 33.39
CA LYS A 365 12.48 -3.93 34.38
C LYS A 365 13.90 -4.18 34.88
N THR A 366 14.89 -4.21 33.98
CA THR A 366 16.29 -4.43 34.36
C THR A 366 16.82 -3.29 35.23
N ALA A 367 16.46 -2.04 34.92
CA ALA A 367 16.82 -0.89 35.75
C ALA A 367 16.16 -0.97 37.15
N ALA A 368 14.88 -1.36 37.21
CA ALA A 368 14.17 -1.57 38.47
C ALA A 368 14.80 -2.69 39.31
N GLU A 369 15.14 -3.84 38.71
CA GLU A 369 15.84 -4.94 39.39
C GLU A 369 17.20 -4.53 39.94
N LYS A 370 17.97 -3.73 39.19
CA LYS A 370 19.26 -3.20 39.66
C LYS A 370 19.08 -2.27 40.87
N ASN A 371 18.09 -1.38 40.81
CA ASN A 371 17.76 -0.49 41.93
C ASN A 371 17.30 -1.29 43.16
N LEU A 372 16.44 -2.30 42.97
CA LEU A 372 15.99 -3.19 44.05
C LEU A 372 17.16 -3.93 44.70
N LYS A 373 18.08 -4.51 43.90
CA LYS A 373 19.28 -5.18 44.44
C LYS A 373 20.16 -4.22 45.25
N ARG A 374 20.30 -2.97 44.79
CA ARG A 374 21.04 -1.94 45.55
C ARG A 374 20.36 -1.64 46.89
N THR A 375 19.06 -1.42 46.89
CA THR A 375 18.30 -1.15 48.13
C THR A 375 18.34 -2.33 49.09
N LEU A 376 18.22 -3.57 48.60
CA LEU A 376 18.37 -4.77 49.43
C LEU A 376 19.76 -4.85 50.06
N TYR A 377 20.82 -4.59 49.29
CA TYR A 377 22.18 -4.55 49.82
C TYR A 377 22.36 -3.47 50.90
N GLU A 378 21.81 -2.26 50.70
CA GLU A 378 21.84 -1.18 51.69
C GLU A 378 21.07 -1.56 52.98
N LEU A 379 19.92 -2.23 52.86
CA LEU A 379 19.13 -2.71 54.00
C LEU A 379 19.82 -3.84 54.77
N GLU A 380 20.38 -4.83 54.07
CA GLU A 380 21.15 -5.92 54.69
C GLU A 380 22.33 -5.37 55.48
N LYS A 381 23.01 -4.36 54.94
CA LYS A 381 24.13 -3.66 55.61
C LYS A 381 23.68 -2.99 56.91
N ILE A 382 22.57 -2.24 56.87
CA ILE A 382 22.00 -1.59 58.07
C ILE A 382 21.55 -2.63 59.10
N ASN A 383 20.88 -3.71 58.65
CA ASN A 383 20.40 -4.73 59.56
C ASN A 383 21.55 -5.49 60.25
N ASN A 384 22.59 -5.87 59.51
CA ASN A 384 23.78 -6.51 60.07
C ASN A 384 24.48 -5.59 61.08
N PHE A 385 24.53 -4.29 60.81
CA PHE A 385 25.04 -3.32 61.77
C PHE A 385 24.18 -3.27 63.05
N ASN A 386 22.86 -3.21 62.93
CA ASN A 386 21.96 -3.25 64.08
C ASN A 386 22.09 -4.52 64.92
N ILE A 387 22.27 -5.69 64.29
CA ILE A 387 22.50 -6.96 65.01
C ILE A 387 23.77 -6.85 65.85
N LYS A 388 24.89 -6.40 65.27
CA LYS A 388 26.15 -6.19 66.02
C LYS A 388 25.99 -5.23 67.19
N LEU A 389 25.23 -4.14 67.01
CA LEU A 389 24.96 -3.19 68.10
C LEU A 389 24.18 -3.83 69.25
N ASN A 390 23.19 -4.68 68.94
CA ASN A 390 22.34 -5.32 69.94
C ASN A 390 23.00 -6.53 70.64
N GLU A 391 24.03 -7.15 70.05
CA GLU A 391 24.79 -8.23 70.67
C GLU A 391 25.75 -7.74 71.76
N SER A 392 26.16 -6.46 71.70
CA SER A 392 26.95 -5.85 72.75
C SER A 392 26.07 -5.23 73.83
N PHE A 393 26.38 -5.53 75.09
CA PHE A 393 25.77 -4.89 76.26
C PHE A 393 26.69 -3.83 76.89
N ASP A 394 27.89 -3.65 76.34
CA ASP A 394 28.86 -2.65 76.79
C ASP A 394 28.79 -1.42 75.89
N PHE A 395 28.60 -0.26 76.51
CA PHE A 395 28.53 1.03 75.83
C PHE A 395 29.83 1.35 75.07
N ASP A 396 30.98 0.98 75.64
CA ASP A 396 32.29 1.16 74.99
C ASP A 396 32.34 0.42 73.65
N ASP A 397 31.93 -0.84 73.62
CA ASP A 397 31.95 -1.70 72.44
C ASP A 397 30.93 -1.26 71.38
N ILE A 398 29.75 -0.80 71.80
CA ILE A 398 28.73 -0.22 70.90
C ILE A 398 29.31 1.02 70.20
N ILE A 399 29.91 1.94 70.95
CA ILE A 399 30.49 3.17 70.40
C ILE A 399 31.65 2.87 69.45
N GLN A 400 32.56 1.97 69.80
CA GLN A 400 33.66 1.57 68.92
C GLN A 400 33.15 0.93 67.64
N SER A 401 32.09 0.11 67.71
CA SER A 401 31.44 -0.49 66.55
C SER A 401 30.81 0.56 65.63
N ILE A 402 30.12 1.56 66.20
CA ILE A 402 29.56 2.69 65.44
C ILE A 402 30.69 3.47 64.74
N ILE A 403 31.76 3.80 65.45
CA ILE A 403 32.90 4.55 64.90
C ILE A 403 33.56 3.76 63.75
N TYR A 404 33.82 2.47 63.96
CA TYR A 404 34.40 1.60 62.94
C TYR A 404 33.53 1.54 61.67
N GLU A 405 32.21 1.40 61.83
CA GLU A 405 31.29 1.34 60.70
C GLU A 405 31.21 2.69 59.98
N LEU A 406 31.17 3.80 60.72
CA LEU A 406 31.16 5.13 60.13
C LEU A 406 32.45 5.44 59.36
N ARG A 407 33.58 4.90 59.80
CA ARG A 407 34.88 5.06 59.13
C ARG A 407 34.94 4.25 57.85
N THR A 408 34.65 2.97 57.95
CA THR A 408 34.74 2.04 56.83
C THR A 408 33.70 2.34 55.74
N GLN A 409 32.51 2.80 56.11
CA GLN A 409 31.43 3.05 55.16
C GLN A 409 31.41 4.47 54.60
N TYR A 410 31.68 5.49 55.43
CA TYR A 410 31.49 6.90 55.05
C TYR A 410 32.80 7.69 55.01
N GLY A 411 33.93 7.09 55.40
CA GLY A 411 35.26 7.71 55.26
C GLY A 411 35.48 8.91 56.17
N PHE A 412 34.68 9.09 57.22
CA PHE A 412 35.00 10.11 58.22
C PHE A 412 36.30 9.72 58.93
N GLU A 413 37.18 10.69 59.13
CA GLU A 413 38.51 10.44 59.68
C GLU A 413 38.51 10.70 61.19
N SER A 414 37.86 11.77 61.65
CA SER A 414 37.85 12.19 63.05
C SER A 414 36.45 12.29 63.65
N TYR A 415 36.30 11.76 64.87
CA TYR A 415 35.02 11.66 65.58
C TYR A 415 35.12 12.06 67.03
N LEU A 416 34.07 12.69 67.54
CA LEU A 416 33.93 13.03 68.94
C LEU A 416 32.52 12.74 69.41
N ILE A 417 32.41 12.26 70.63
CA ILE A 417 31.12 11.96 71.24
C ILE A 417 31.03 12.67 72.58
N HIS A 418 30.00 13.49 72.65
CA HIS A 418 29.66 14.34 73.78
C HIS A 418 28.39 13.79 74.42
N MET A 419 28.42 13.43 75.70
CA MET A 419 27.25 13.04 76.46
C MET A 419 26.63 14.26 77.15
N VAL A 420 25.31 14.35 77.15
CA VAL A 420 24.58 15.46 77.76
C VAL A 420 24.09 15.03 79.15
N ASP A 421 24.54 15.75 80.18
CA ASP A 421 23.98 15.73 81.53
C ASP A 421 22.94 16.86 81.64
N GLU A 422 21.67 16.52 81.41
CA GLU A 422 20.57 17.49 81.46
C GLU A 422 20.31 18.05 82.86
N GLU A 423 20.52 17.27 83.93
CA GLU A 423 20.27 17.75 85.31
C GLU A 423 21.23 18.88 85.69
N LYS A 424 22.45 18.81 85.16
CA LYS A 424 23.47 19.84 85.37
C LYS A 424 23.54 20.85 84.23
N GLU A 425 22.71 20.70 83.19
CA GLU A 425 22.78 21.44 81.92
C GLU A 425 24.21 21.48 81.37
N GLN A 426 24.89 20.33 81.36
CA GLN A 426 26.29 20.22 80.98
C GLN A 426 26.53 19.15 79.92
N VAL A 427 27.57 19.35 79.12
CA VAL A 427 28.06 18.34 78.19
C VAL A 427 29.40 17.81 78.69
N HIS A 428 29.50 16.48 78.76
CA HIS A 428 30.65 15.72 79.22
C HIS A 428 31.25 14.91 78.07
N TRP A 429 32.57 14.93 77.99
CA TRP A 429 33.33 14.25 76.94
C TRP A 429 33.63 12.81 77.30
N ASN A 430 33.29 11.86 76.43
CA ASN A 430 33.57 10.43 76.69
C ASN A 430 34.39 9.72 75.60
N TYR A 431 34.31 10.08 74.31
CA TYR A 431 35.07 9.38 73.27
C TYR A 431 35.63 10.31 72.19
N ALA A 432 36.87 10.02 71.79
CA ALA A 432 37.56 10.65 70.68
C ALA A 432 38.30 9.57 69.87
N TYR A 433 38.12 9.57 68.54
CA TYR A 433 38.79 8.63 67.65
C TYR A 433 39.49 9.39 66.50
N ASP A 434 40.71 8.92 66.17
CA ASP A 434 41.68 9.51 65.24
C ASP A 434 42.12 10.97 65.47
N LEU A 435 41.87 11.51 66.67
CA LEU A 435 42.60 12.69 67.16
C LEU A 435 44.04 12.34 67.62
N ASN A 436 44.46 11.09 67.44
CA ASN A 436 45.61 10.50 68.13
C ASN A 436 46.98 10.78 67.48
N ASN A 437 47.05 11.65 66.46
CA ASN A 437 48.29 12.33 66.09
C ASN A 437 48.32 13.83 66.49
N LEU A 438 47.27 14.33 67.14
CA LEU A 438 47.14 15.71 67.62
C LEU A 438 46.96 15.81 69.15
N MET A 439 46.94 14.72 69.92
CA MET A 439 46.82 14.72 71.40
C MET A 439 48.05 15.35 72.09
N SER A 440 48.19 16.67 71.95
CA SER A 440 49.01 17.49 72.84
C SER A 440 48.35 17.53 74.23
N LYS A 441 49.14 17.76 75.28
CA LYS A 441 48.63 17.92 76.66
C LYS A 441 47.51 18.97 76.76
N LYS A 442 47.56 20.00 75.90
CA LYS A 442 46.52 21.03 75.76
C LYS A 442 45.17 20.51 75.25
N ILE A 443 45.18 19.49 74.39
CA ILE A 443 43.96 18.87 73.89
C ILE A 443 43.33 18.01 74.99
N ALA A 444 44.10 17.18 75.70
CA ALA A 444 43.59 16.42 76.85
C ALA A 444 43.02 17.34 77.95
N GLU A 445 43.74 18.41 78.31
CA GLU A 445 43.28 19.42 79.28
C GLU A 445 42.02 20.19 78.84
N TYR A 446 41.77 20.33 77.53
CA TYR A 446 40.54 20.92 77.01
C TYR A 446 39.37 19.93 77.03
N LEU A 447 39.62 18.67 76.67
CA LEU A 447 38.63 17.59 76.63
C LEU A 447 38.05 17.27 78.02
N GLU A 448 38.82 17.42 79.10
CA GLU A 448 38.36 17.19 80.47
C GLU A 448 37.44 18.30 81.03
N GLN A 449 37.27 19.41 80.31
CA GLN A 449 36.49 20.56 80.80
C GLN A 449 34.99 20.40 80.49
N LYS A 450 34.14 20.61 81.49
CA LYS A 450 32.68 20.58 81.34
C LYS A 450 32.17 21.82 80.61
N HIS A 451 31.23 21.63 79.68
CA HIS A 451 30.57 22.72 78.94
C HIS A 451 29.17 22.97 79.51
N SER A 452 28.77 24.23 79.72
CA SER A 452 27.44 24.60 80.25
C SER A 452 26.49 24.98 79.11
N LEU A 453 25.26 24.45 79.10
CA LEU A 453 24.23 24.62 78.05
C LEU A 453 23.34 25.88 78.22
N LYS A 454 23.66 26.77 79.15
CA LYS A 454 22.76 27.86 79.63
C LYS A 454 22.51 29.04 78.68
N LYS A 455 23.20 29.18 77.55
CA LYS A 455 23.05 30.37 76.68
C LYS A 455 23.33 30.04 75.21
N ASN A 456 22.29 29.84 74.39
CA ASN A 456 22.23 29.54 72.93
C ASN A 456 23.24 30.25 71.98
N TYR A 457 24.54 30.22 72.25
CA TYR A 457 25.57 30.94 71.48
C TYR A 457 26.61 29.99 70.86
N THR A 458 26.53 28.70 71.13
CA THR A 458 27.49 27.68 70.68
C THR A 458 26.86 26.74 69.63
N PHE A 459 27.65 26.18 68.72
CA PHE A 459 27.13 25.29 67.66
C PHE A 459 26.74 23.92 68.22
N VAL A 460 27.43 23.48 69.29
CA VAL A 460 27.07 22.27 70.05
C VAL A 460 25.74 22.45 70.77
N GLU A 461 25.53 23.56 71.50
CA GLU A 461 24.25 23.85 72.15
C GLU A 461 23.12 23.96 71.14
N ARG A 462 23.37 24.60 69.99
CA ARG A 462 22.37 24.70 68.94
C ARG A 462 21.90 23.31 68.51
N ALA A 463 22.82 22.39 68.25
CA ALA A 463 22.48 21.01 67.93
C ALA A 463 21.74 20.29 69.08
N VAL A 464 22.16 20.45 70.35
CA VAL A 464 21.50 19.82 71.51
C VAL A 464 20.06 20.33 71.67
N ASN A 465 19.91 21.65 71.74
CA ASN A 465 18.65 22.32 72.11
C ASN A 465 17.62 22.27 70.99
N THR A 466 18.06 22.35 69.73
CA THR A 466 17.16 22.26 68.57
C THR A 466 16.89 20.82 68.16
N LYS A 467 17.59 19.83 68.75
CA LYS A 467 17.52 18.40 68.39
C LYS A 467 17.68 18.16 66.89
N SER A 468 18.39 19.05 66.22
CA SER A 468 18.53 19.08 64.78
C SER A 468 19.97 18.84 64.38
N ILE A 469 20.15 18.18 63.24
CA ILE A 469 21.47 18.00 62.63
C ILE A 469 22.00 19.38 62.24
N VAL A 470 23.21 19.70 62.67
CA VAL A 470 23.91 20.94 62.31
C VAL A 470 25.08 20.59 61.41
N TYR A 471 25.04 21.05 60.16
CA TYR A 471 26.16 20.93 59.24
C TYR A 471 26.72 22.31 58.93
N GLU A 472 28.01 22.48 59.21
CA GLU A 472 28.75 23.71 58.95
C GLU A 472 29.85 23.41 57.93
N PRO A 473 29.66 23.77 56.64
CA PRO A 473 30.56 23.40 55.56
C PRO A 473 31.90 24.15 55.60
N ASP A 474 31.98 25.25 56.35
CA ASP A 474 33.21 26.01 56.56
C ASP A 474 33.25 26.61 57.98
N SER A 475 34.26 26.20 58.74
CA SER A 475 34.52 26.63 60.12
C SER A 475 34.73 28.13 60.28
N SER A 476 35.11 28.84 59.21
CA SER A 476 35.33 30.29 59.23
C SER A 476 34.05 31.11 59.41
N TYR A 477 32.88 30.54 59.09
CA TYR A 477 31.59 31.25 59.17
C TYR A 477 30.74 30.86 60.38
N ILE A 478 31.24 29.95 61.20
CA ILE A 478 30.48 29.44 62.35
C ILE A 478 30.39 30.52 63.42
N GLN A 479 29.17 30.95 63.70
CA GLN A 479 28.88 31.71 64.90
C GLN A 479 29.13 30.82 66.12
N CYS A 480 30.24 31.08 66.80
CA CYS A 480 30.72 30.29 67.91
C CYS A 480 31.23 31.21 69.03
N SER A 481 31.27 30.68 70.24
CA SER A 481 31.91 31.35 71.37
C SER A 481 33.41 31.50 71.15
N SER A 482 34.06 32.43 71.85
CA SER A 482 35.52 32.61 71.77
C SER A 482 36.31 31.32 72.03
N ARG A 483 35.77 30.44 72.87
CA ARG A 483 36.36 29.16 73.26
C ARG A 483 36.15 28.04 72.22
N GLU A 484 35.03 28.06 71.50
CA GLU A 484 34.82 27.18 70.35
C GLU A 484 35.62 27.63 69.14
N SER A 485 35.79 28.94 68.95
CA SER A 485 36.66 29.49 67.90
C SER A 485 38.12 29.05 68.12
N GLU A 486 38.58 29.02 69.37
CA GLU A 486 39.88 28.47 69.73
C GLU A 486 39.98 26.97 69.43
N TRP A 487 38.93 26.21 69.71
CA TRP A 487 38.85 24.79 69.42
C TRP A 487 38.86 24.48 67.91
N LEU A 488 38.05 25.19 67.11
CA LEU A 488 38.02 25.06 65.65
C LEU A 488 39.41 25.30 65.02
N LYS A 489 40.18 26.25 65.58
CA LYS A 489 41.56 26.52 65.16
C LYS A 489 42.54 25.46 65.64
N LEU A 490 42.43 25.04 66.90
CA LEU A 490 43.31 24.04 67.51
C LEU A 490 43.27 22.70 66.76
N PHE A 491 42.08 22.29 66.34
CA PHE A 491 41.88 21.07 65.56
C PHE A 491 41.92 21.29 64.05
N ASN A 492 42.31 22.48 63.58
CA ASN A 492 42.37 22.82 62.15
C ASN A 492 41.11 22.39 61.37
N VAL A 493 39.95 22.63 61.95
CA VAL A 493 38.67 22.17 61.41
C VAL A 493 38.37 22.91 60.11
N ARG A 494 38.01 22.17 59.06
CA ARG A 494 37.44 22.71 57.82
C ARG A 494 35.93 22.76 57.89
N SER A 495 35.29 21.65 58.17
CA SER A 495 33.83 21.52 58.25
C SER A 495 33.44 20.58 59.38
N LEU A 496 32.21 20.74 59.88
CA LEU A 496 31.67 19.92 60.96
C LEU A 496 30.27 19.44 60.66
N LEU A 497 29.97 18.24 61.13
CA LEU A 497 28.62 17.71 61.20
C LEU A 497 28.34 17.30 62.63
N LEU A 498 27.27 17.84 63.23
CA LEU A 498 26.82 17.49 64.56
C LEU A 498 25.48 16.78 64.46
N ILE A 499 25.42 15.58 65.02
CA ILE A 499 24.22 14.74 65.05
C ILE A 499 23.87 14.47 66.51
N PRO A 500 22.83 15.13 67.07
CA PRO A 500 22.32 14.77 68.39
C PRO A 500 21.66 13.39 68.35
N PHE A 501 21.88 12.59 69.39
CA PHE A 501 21.22 11.31 69.60
C PHE A 501 20.53 11.28 70.97
N GLY A 502 19.36 10.64 71.02
CA GLY A 502 18.45 10.76 72.14
C GLY A 502 17.10 10.12 71.87
N THR A 503 16.16 10.32 72.79
CA THR A 503 14.73 10.09 72.56
C THR A 503 14.07 11.34 71.99
N LEU A 504 12.80 11.24 71.59
CA LEU A 504 12.00 12.40 71.21
C LEU A 504 11.97 13.48 72.30
N GLU A 505 12.01 13.07 73.57
CA GLU A 505 11.90 13.95 74.72
C GLU A 505 13.27 14.47 75.19
N LYS A 506 14.33 13.67 75.06
CA LYS A 506 15.63 13.92 75.70
C LYS A 506 16.81 13.68 74.77
N THR A 507 17.77 14.60 74.74
CA THR A 507 19.05 14.41 74.04
C THR A 507 20.04 13.75 75.00
N PHE A 508 20.55 12.56 74.65
CA PHE A 508 21.54 11.85 75.46
C PHE A 508 22.98 12.25 75.12
N GLY A 509 23.21 12.65 73.88
CA GLY A 509 24.54 13.06 73.43
C GLY A 509 24.55 13.63 72.02
N ILE A 510 25.74 13.96 71.53
CA ILE A 510 26.02 14.45 70.17
C ILE A 510 27.22 13.69 69.62
N PHE A 511 27.09 13.20 68.39
CA PHE A 511 28.20 12.85 67.52
C PHE A 511 28.68 14.11 66.78
N ILE A 512 29.98 14.39 66.83
CA ILE A 512 30.63 15.45 66.08
C ILE A 512 31.61 14.80 65.12
N PHE A 513 31.34 14.96 63.83
CA PHE A 513 32.23 14.55 62.74
C PHE A 513 33.03 15.76 62.29
N ILE A 514 34.35 15.60 62.23
CA ILE A 514 35.27 16.67 61.84
C ILE A 514 35.93 16.30 60.53
N ASN A 515 35.91 17.24 59.59
CA ASN A 515 36.83 17.23 58.46
C ASN A 515 37.90 18.30 58.70
N HIS A 516 39.18 17.94 58.60
CA HIS A 516 40.28 18.86 58.82
C HIS A 516 40.63 19.64 57.54
N ARG A 517 41.22 20.83 57.67
CA ARG A 517 41.87 21.48 56.52
C ARG A 517 43.13 20.65 56.20
N GLU A 518 43.42 20.42 54.91
CA GLU A 518 44.69 19.80 54.51
C GLU A 518 45.84 20.54 55.21
N PRO A 519 46.87 19.83 55.71
CA PRO A 519 47.99 20.50 56.32
C PRO A 519 48.63 21.39 55.25
N THR A 520 48.52 22.71 55.41
CA THR A 520 49.47 23.63 54.79
C THR A 520 50.84 23.23 55.31
N PHE A 521 51.61 22.53 54.49
CA PHE A 521 53.05 22.39 54.69
C PHE A 521 53.61 23.80 54.85
N LEU A 522 54.07 24.12 56.06
CA LEU A 522 54.89 25.27 56.37
C LEU A 522 56.35 24.89 56.18
#